data_AF-A0A1Y3NH80-F1
#
_entry.id   AF-A0A1Y3NH80-F1
#
_cell.length_a   1.000
_cell.length_b   1.000
_cell.length_c   1.000
_cell.angle_alpha   90.00
_cell.angle_beta   90.00
_cell.angle_gamma   90.00
#
_symmetry.space_group_name_H-M   'P 1'
#
loop_
_entity.id
_entity.type
_entity.pdbx_description
1 polymer ?
#
loop_
_entity_poly.entity_id
_entity_poly.type
_entity_poly.pdbx_seq_one_letter_code
_entity_poly.pdbx_strand_id
1 'polypeptide(L)'
;MIINNLKKLFSYVTYKLNVNTTKYYEISKSIRQKAITSLTDMALIIPDIFMRYYSEICNTIMNISCNDEITYDNLLSLKQLLIIISYHSTLNIETKKKYIEEVFNTIIQEWIEESNNGDIYSNIQKYMEYIGIYELSEILKVYPIDTDLSKLDENIANKIIGLKTNRTKSESNKQIWNTYFEFILQNILNIAKVSHSLWNLNNWTNVVSVLQELLKEINIKDNTATSKNKSTNTISKCVKQLQGFITIISPLLSNCPEFKYNIILEKILPALIQYISKKLISEWENVDYQIDDDNDNEDDELQEEIFYNKTLRDLTRSLVFLYSNLVEPQIPKGKKENLTREINPEAYKNISRYIFNSKNIIIPLLQSLTEFIMFKDYKSSNKSINILIRILPELVKVPELYEIIGNNILKTALMAYNDSYHQEMHVDLISLITDIYLLLRPKCDIPFNTLMQLNDMTSTKIQEMENELFNCTTVKNQQYAIRKLLNDIKGVSISQLHKNKESYKKPFLSQEMLLRTGSKDILSNNEETGISNLFGNYDE
;
A
#
# COMPACT_ATOMS: atom_id res chain seq x y z
N MET A 1 -45.05 0.40 -12.97
CA MET A 1 -43.98 1.44 -12.98
C MET A 1 -42.60 0.81 -12.80
N ILE A 2 -42.35 0.03 -11.75
CA ILE A 2 -41.04 -0.61 -11.49
C ILE A 2 -40.59 -1.55 -12.63
N ILE A 3 -41.48 -2.40 -13.15
CA ILE A 3 -41.16 -3.33 -14.26
C ILE A 3 -40.76 -2.59 -15.55
N ASN A 4 -41.44 -1.48 -15.88
CA ASN A 4 -41.09 -0.67 -17.07
C ASN A 4 -39.71 -0.01 -16.90
N ASN A 5 -39.35 0.37 -15.67
CA ASN A 5 -38.03 0.91 -15.38
C ASN A 5 -36.94 -0.17 -15.45
N LEU A 6 -37.20 -1.40 -14.97
CA LEU A 6 -36.29 -2.53 -15.11
C LEU A 6 -36.07 -2.91 -16.59
N LYS A 7 -37.13 -3.04 -17.38
CA LYS A 7 -37.04 -3.31 -18.82
C LYS A 7 -36.24 -2.23 -19.56
N LYS A 8 -36.45 -0.96 -19.18
CA LYS A 8 -35.68 0.16 -19.73
C LYS A 8 -34.20 0.08 -19.34
N LEU A 9 -33.87 -0.26 -18.10
CA LEU A 9 -32.49 -0.42 -17.66
C LEU A 9 -31.79 -1.61 -18.35
N PHE A 10 -32.44 -2.76 -18.46
CA PHE A 10 -31.91 -3.90 -19.23
C PHE A 10 -31.73 -3.57 -20.71
N SER A 11 -32.58 -2.71 -21.30
CA SER A 11 -32.35 -2.22 -22.67
C SER A 11 -31.10 -1.33 -22.81
N TYR A 12 -30.66 -0.68 -21.73
CA TYR A 12 -29.40 0.06 -21.72
C TYR A 12 -28.18 -0.82 -21.48
N VAL A 13 -28.35 -2.03 -20.91
CA VAL A 13 -27.28 -3.02 -20.74
C VAL A 13 -26.83 -3.60 -22.09
N THR A 14 -27.72 -3.63 -23.09
CA THR A 14 -27.41 -4.04 -24.47
C THR A 14 -27.26 -2.86 -25.43
N TYR A 15 -27.10 -1.63 -24.91
CA TYR A 15 -27.04 -0.44 -25.74
C TYR A 15 -25.79 -0.39 -26.65
N LYS A 16 -26.03 -0.06 -27.92
CA LYS A 16 -24.99 0.08 -28.95
C LYS A 16 -25.22 1.31 -29.82
N LEU A 17 -24.14 2.03 -30.11
CA LEU A 17 -24.08 3.07 -31.13
C LEU A 17 -23.57 2.46 -32.45
N ASN A 18 -24.32 2.62 -33.54
CA ASN A 18 -24.11 1.95 -34.84
C ASN A 18 -22.92 2.48 -35.68
N VAL A 19 -21.99 3.24 -35.11
CA VAL A 19 -20.89 3.87 -35.85
C VAL A 19 -19.54 3.33 -35.35
N ASN A 20 -18.82 2.61 -36.22
CA ASN A 20 -17.54 1.96 -35.95
C ASN A 20 -16.40 2.98 -35.78
N THR A 21 -16.37 3.66 -34.65
CA THR A 21 -15.22 4.45 -34.20
C THR A 21 -14.96 4.14 -32.72
N THR A 22 -13.69 3.95 -32.35
CA THR A 22 -13.23 3.58 -31.00
C THR A 22 -13.86 4.44 -29.90
N LYS A 23 -14.04 5.73 -30.16
CA LYS A 23 -14.72 6.67 -29.25
C LYS A 23 -16.17 6.30 -28.91
N TYR A 24 -16.94 5.78 -29.87
CA TYR A 24 -18.35 5.43 -29.66
C TYR A 24 -18.53 4.04 -29.03
N TYR A 25 -17.55 3.16 -29.22
CA TYR A 25 -17.44 1.91 -28.47
C TYR A 25 -17.26 2.19 -26.97
N GLU A 26 -16.33 3.09 -26.60
CA GLU A 26 -16.10 3.49 -25.21
C GLU A 26 -17.32 4.17 -24.57
N ILE A 27 -18.04 5.01 -25.32
CA ILE A 27 -19.30 5.61 -24.86
C ILE A 27 -20.36 4.53 -24.61
N SER A 28 -20.50 3.57 -25.53
CA SER A 28 -21.43 2.45 -25.37
C SER A 28 -21.06 1.58 -24.15
N LYS A 29 -19.77 1.31 -23.94
CA LYS A 29 -19.24 0.61 -22.75
C LYS A 29 -19.58 1.37 -21.46
N SER A 30 -19.37 2.68 -21.41
CA SER A 30 -19.69 3.52 -20.24
C SER A 30 -21.20 3.54 -19.91
N ILE A 31 -22.06 3.62 -20.94
CA ILE A 31 -23.52 3.60 -20.77
C ILE A 31 -23.97 2.24 -20.20
N ARG A 32 -23.45 1.14 -20.74
CA ARG A 32 -23.72 -0.22 -20.24
C ARG A 32 -23.30 -0.35 -18.77
N GLN A 33 -22.09 0.08 -18.41
CA GLN A 33 -21.59 0.02 -17.03
C GLN A 33 -22.46 0.83 -16.06
N LYS A 34 -22.91 2.03 -16.45
CA LYS A 34 -23.80 2.88 -15.63
C LYS A 34 -25.17 2.23 -15.43
N ALA A 35 -25.72 1.59 -16.47
CA ALA A 35 -26.98 0.86 -16.38
C ALA A 35 -26.88 -0.32 -15.40
N ILE A 36 -25.79 -1.10 -15.47
CA ILE A 36 -25.54 -2.22 -14.56
C ILE A 36 -25.34 -1.72 -13.13
N THR A 37 -24.56 -0.67 -12.93
CA THR A 37 -24.35 -0.07 -11.59
C THR A 37 -25.68 0.40 -10.98
N SER A 38 -26.54 1.04 -11.78
CA SER A 38 -27.87 1.47 -11.34
C SER A 38 -28.77 0.28 -10.97
N LEU A 39 -28.71 -0.83 -11.71
CA LEU A 39 -29.43 -2.06 -11.38
C LEU A 39 -28.93 -2.64 -10.05
N THR A 40 -27.62 -2.66 -9.85
CA THR A 40 -26.98 -3.14 -8.61
C THR A 40 -27.37 -2.31 -7.40
N ASP A 41 -27.34 -0.98 -7.51
CA ASP A 41 -27.75 -0.07 -6.44
C ASP A 41 -29.24 -0.25 -6.10
N MET A 42 -30.10 -0.44 -7.10
CA MET A 42 -31.51 -0.75 -6.87
C MET A 42 -31.69 -2.12 -6.20
N ALA A 43 -30.94 -3.14 -6.62
CA ALA A 43 -31.01 -4.47 -6.03
C ALA A 43 -30.57 -4.47 -4.55
N LEU A 44 -29.65 -3.59 -4.15
CA LEU A 44 -29.28 -3.40 -2.74
C LEU A 44 -30.40 -2.77 -1.90
N ILE A 45 -31.20 -1.88 -2.49
CA ILE A 45 -32.27 -1.16 -1.78
C ILE A 45 -33.56 -1.99 -1.72
N ILE A 46 -33.91 -2.71 -2.80
CA ILE A 46 -35.16 -3.47 -2.94
C ILE A 46 -34.94 -4.92 -3.43
N PRO A 47 -34.13 -5.74 -2.72
CA PRO A 47 -33.73 -7.07 -3.17
C PRO A 47 -34.92 -8.02 -3.38
N ASP A 48 -35.94 -7.97 -2.52
CA ASP A 48 -37.10 -8.87 -2.61
C ASP A 48 -37.99 -8.61 -3.83
N ILE A 49 -37.99 -7.37 -4.36
CA ILE A 49 -38.69 -7.05 -5.60
C ILE A 49 -37.94 -7.67 -6.78
N PHE A 50 -36.62 -7.61 -6.79
CA PHE A 50 -35.79 -8.27 -7.81
C PHE A 50 -35.92 -9.80 -7.74
N MET A 51 -35.99 -10.38 -6.53
CA MET A 51 -36.18 -11.83 -6.36
C MET A 51 -37.47 -12.36 -7.00
N ARG A 52 -38.56 -11.57 -7.03
CA ARG A 52 -39.82 -11.97 -7.70
C ARG A 52 -39.66 -12.18 -9.20
N TYR A 53 -38.66 -11.52 -9.81
CA TYR A 53 -38.35 -11.61 -11.23
C TYR A 53 -37.01 -12.32 -11.49
N TYR A 54 -36.48 -13.04 -10.51
CA TYR A 54 -35.13 -13.62 -10.59
C TYR A 54 -34.96 -14.53 -11.81
N SER A 55 -35.95 -15.38 -12.10
CA SER A 55 -35.93 -16.26 -13.29
C SER A 55 -35.92 -15.49 -14.61
N GLU A 56 -36.70 -14.42 -14.72
CA GLU A 56 -36.72 -13.55 -15.90
C GLU A 56 -35.38 -12.82 -16.07
N ILE A 57 -34.78 -12.38 -14.96
CA ILE A 57 -33.47 -11.73 -14.96
C ILE A 57 -32.38 -12.73 -15.39
N CYS A 58 -32.37 -13.95 -14.85
CA CYS A 58 -31.45 -15.01 -15.26
C CYS A 58 -31.56 -15.30 -16.76
N ASN A 59 -32.78 -15.49 -17.29
CA ASN A 59 -32.99 -15.73 -18.71
C ASN A 59 -32.51 -14.55 -19.57
N THR A 60 -32.73 -13.32 -19.11
CA THR A 60 -32.25 -12.12 -19.82
C THR A 60 -30.72 -12.07 -19.84
N ILE A 61 -30.06 -12.38 -18.72
CA ILE A 61 -28.60 -12.44 -18.63
C ILE A 61 -28.03 -13.58 -19.48
N MET A 62 -28.68 -14.74 -19.53
CA MET A 62 -28.29 -15.84 -20.41
C MET A 62 -28.38 -15.45 -21.89
N ASN A 63 -29.48 -14.81 -22.30
CA ASN A 63 -29.63 -14.31 -23.67
C ASN A 63 -28.59 -13.24 -24.03
N ILE A 64 -28.21 -12.41 -23.05
CA ILE A 64 -27.14 -11.41 -23.15
C ILE A 64 -25.77 -12.10 -23.28
N SER A 65 -25.53 -13.18 -22.54
CA SER A 65 -24.29 -13.96 -22.57
C SER A 65 -24.04 -14.63 -23.92
N CYS A 66 -25.09 -14.91 -24.70
CA CYS A 66 -24.96 -15.46 -26.05
C CYS A 66 -24.60 -14.41 -27.11
N ASN A 67 -24.53 -13.11 -26.76
CA ASN A 67 -24.15 -12.05 -27.68
C ASN A 67 -22.67 -11.67 -27.48
N ASP A 68 -21.84 -11.92 -28.50
CA ASP A 68 -20.39 -11.65 -28.49
C ASP A 68 -20.01 -10.16 -28.32
N GLU A 69 -20.97 -9.24 -28.42
CA GLU A 69 -20.69 -7.80 -28.39
C GLU A 69 -20.60 -7.20 -26.98
N ILE A 70 -20.87 -8.01 -25.95
CA ILE A 70 -20.85 -7.57 -24.55
C ILE A 70 -19.49 -7.92 -23.94
N THR A 71 -18.85 -6.92 -23.34
CA THR A 71 -17.56 -7.12 -22.69
C THR A 71 -17.71 -8.08 -21.51
N TYR A 72 -16.70 -8.93 -21.32
CA TYR A 72 -16.63 -9.86 -20.19
C TYR A 72 -16.87 -9.17 -18.84
N ASP A 73 -16.33 -7.96 -18.63
CA ASP A 73 -16.54 -7.16 -17.41
C ASP A 73 -18.02 -6.84 -17.11
N ASN A 74 -18.81 -6.56 -18.16
CA ASN A 74 -20.23 -6.26 -18.03
C ASN A 74 -21.00 -7.54 -17.67
N LEU A 75 -20.61 -8.67 -18.27
CA LEU A 75 -21.19 -9.97 -17.98
C LEU A 75 -20.88 -10.42 -16.55
N LEU A 76 -19.65 -10.21 -16.08
CA LEU A 76 -19.27 -10.45 -14.68
C LEU A 76 -20.07 -9.56 -13.72
N SER A 77 -20.26 -8.29 -14.06
CA SER A 77 -21.07 -7.34 -13.27
C SER A 77 -22.55 -7.75 -13.20
N LEU A 78 -23.09 -8.37 -14.25
CA LEU A 78 -24.44 -8.96 -14.27
C LEU A 78 -24.53 -10.24 -13.43
N LYS A 79 -23.51 -11.11 -13.47
CA LYS A 79 -23.41 -12.26 -12.56
C LYS A 79 -23.30 -11.80 -11.09
N GLN A 80 -22.57 -10.72 -10.82
CA GLN A 80 -22.52 -10.09 -9.50
C GLN A 80 -23.89 -9.57 -9.04
N LEU A 81 -24.67 -8.96 -9.94
CA LEU A 81 -26.04 -8.53 -9.66
C LEU A 81 -26.92 -9.70 -9.19
N LEU A 82 -26.82 -10.86 -9.82
CA LEU A 82 -27.56 -12.07 -9.39
C LEU A 82 -27.20 -12.49 -7.96
N ILE A 83 -25.91 -12.44 -7.60
CA ILE A 83 -25.44 -12.75 -6.24
C ILE A 83 -25.99 -11.73 -5.24
N ILE A 84 -25.96 -10.44 -5.58
CA ILE A 84 -26.45 -9.36 -4.71
C ILE A 84 -27.95 -9.51 -4.43
N ILE A 85 -28.75 -9.78 -5.46
CA ILE A 85 -30.20 -10.00 -5.34
C ILE A 85 -30.46 -11.17 -4.37
N SER A 86 -29.82 -12.32 -4.60
CA SER A 86 -29.98 -13.51 -3.74
C SER A 86 -29.50 -13.28 -2.31
N TYR A 87 -28.35 -12.62 -2.14
CA TYR A 87 -27.72 -12.40 -0.84
C TYR A 87 -28.53 -11.46 0.07
N HIS A 88 -29.03 -10.36 -0.48
CA HIS A 88 -29.75 -9.33 0.28
C HIS A 88 -31.25 -9.60 0.45
N SER A 89 -31.80 -10.61 -0.23
CA SER A 89 -33.20 -11.03 -0.07
C SER A 89 -33.56 -11.51 1.34
N THR A 90 -34.84 -11.58 1.68
CA THR A 90 -35.33 -12.15 2.96
C THR A 90 -35.38 -13.68 2.98
N LEU A 91 -34.78 -14.35 1.99
CA LEU A 91 -34.77 -15.81 1.87
C LEU A 91 -34.01 -16.49 3.02
N ASN A 92 -34.32 -17.78 3.27
CA ASN A 92 -33.58 -18.58 4.24
C ASN A 92 -32.13 -18.86 3.75
N ILE A 93 -31.22 -19.16 4.68
CA ILE A 93 -29.79 -19.34 4.37
C ILE A 93 -29.56 -20.49 3.37
N GLU A 94 -30.35 -21.57 3.46
CA GLU A 94 -30.25 -22.74 2.58
C GLU A 94 -30.63 -22.42 1.12
N THR A 95 -31.72 -21.67 0.89
CA THR A 95 -32.11 -21.26 -0.47
C THR A 95 -31.18 -20.19 -1.03
N LYS A 96 -30.68 -19.27 -0.18
CA LYS A 96 -29.62 -18.33 -0.59
C LYS A 96 -28.39 -19.07 -1.07
N LYS A 97 -27.96 -20.10 -0.32
CA LYS A 97 -26.82 -20.94 -0.68
C LYS A 97 -27.05 -21.58 -2.06
N LYS A 98 -28.21 -22.18 -2.30
CA LYS A 98 -28.53 -22.79 -3.61
C LYS A 98 -28.40 -21.82 -4.79
N TYR A 99 -29.01 -20.63 -4.70
CA TYR A 99 -28.93 -19.65 -5.80
C TYR A 99 -27.53 -19.08 -6.00
N ILE A 100 -26.77 -18.88 -4.93
CA ILE A 100 -25.39 -18.40 -5.02
C ILE A 100 -24.50 -19.50 -5.62
N GLU A 101 -24.66 -20.76 -5.19
CA GLU A 101 -23.91 -21.91 -5.74
C GLU A 101 -24.19 -22.13 -7.22
N GLU A 102 -25.43 -21.95 -7.68
CA GLU A 102 -25.76 -22.05 -9.11
C GLU A 102 -24.96 -21.06 -9.97
N VAL A 103 -24.92 -19.79 -9.55
CA VAL A 103 -24.14 -18.75 -10.25
C VAL A 103 -22.63 -19.00 -10.16
N PHE A 104 -22.13 -19.40 -8.98
CA PHE A 104 -20.71 -19.68 -8.78
C PHE A 104 -20.22 -20.91 -9.53
N ASN A 105 -21.03 -21.97 -9.59
CA ASN A 105 -20.69 -23.17 -10.33
C ASN A 105 -20.48 -22.83 -11.81
N THR A 106 -21.33 -22.00 -12.41
CA THR A 106 -21.11 -21.56 -13.80
C THR A 106 -19.79 -20.82 -13.97
N ILE A 107 -19.46 -19.87 -13.09
CA ILE A 107 -18.19 -19.13 -13.14
C ILE A 107 -16.98 -20.06 -12.95
N ILE A 108 -17.09 -21.02 -12.03
CA ILE A 108 -16.00 -21.94 -11.72
C ILE A 108 -15.82 -22.97 -12.83
N GLN A 109 -16.88 -23.45 -13.46
CA GLN A 109 -16.77 -24.33 -14.63
C GLN A 109 -16.11 -23.58 -15.79
N GLU A 110 -16.57 -22.36 -16.10
CA GLU A 110 -15.90 -21.50 -17.11
C GLU A 110 -14.42 -21.33 -16.79
N TRP A 111 -14.08 -21.04 -15.53
CA TRP A 111 -12.68 -20.87 -15.12
C TRP A 111 -11.89 -22.19 -15.19
N ILE A 112 -12.46 -23.33 -14.80
CA ILE A 112 -11.79 -24.64 -14.88
C ILE A 112 -11.53 -25.01 -16.34
N GLU A 113 -12.51 -24.81 -17.22
CA GLU A 113 -12.41 -25.06 -18.65
C GLU A 113 -11.36 -24.16 -19.30
N GLU A 114 -11.40 -22.85 -19.05
CA GLU A 114 -10.43 -21.89 -19.60
C GLU A 114 -9.01 -22.10 -19.05
N SER A 115 -8.88 -22.44 -17.77
CA SER A 115 -7.58 -22.60 -17.09
C SER A 115 -6.96 -24.00 -17.22
N ASN A 116 -7.62 -24.92 -17.92
CA ASN A 116 -7.29 -26.36 -17.91
C ASN A 116 -7.07 -26.88 -16.48
N ASN A 117 -8.05 -26.63 -15.61
CA ASN A 117 -8.00 -26.99 -14.19
C ASN A 117 -6.79 -26.39 -13.43
N GLY A 118 -6.42 -25.16 -13.78
CA GLY A 118 -5.28 -24.44 -13.18
C GLY A 118 -3.90 -24.84 -13.71
N ASP A 119 -3.80 -25.76 -14.68
CA ASP A 119 -2.52 -26.19 -15.25
C ASP A 119 -1.77 -25.04 -15.94
N ILE A 120 -2.51 -24.06 -16.48
CA ILE A 120 -1.94 -22.86 -17.10
C ILE A 120 -1.10 -22.04 -16.11
N TYR A 121 -1.44 -22.09 -14.82
CA TYR A 121 -0.74 -21.35 -13.76
C TYR A 121 0.32 -22.18 -13.04
N SER A 122 0.54 -23.43 -13.46
CA SER A 122 1.53 -24.32 -12.84
C SER A 122 2.97 -23.89 -13.10
N ASN A 123 3.23 -23.31 -14.28
CA ASN A 123 4.55 -22.91 -14.72
C ASN A 123 4.48 -21.63 -15.56
N ILE A 124 5.51 -20.79 -15.43
CA ILE A 124 5.68 -19.57 -16.22
C ILE A 124 5.65 -19.82 -17.73
N GLN A 125 6.19 -20.94 -18.21
CA GLN A 125 6.19 -21.26 -19.65
C GLN A 125 4.76 -21.45 -20.19
N LYS A 126 3.94 -22.26 -19.49
CA LYS A 126 2.53 -22.48 -19.89
C LYS A 126 1.70 -21.20 -19.81
N TYR A 127 1.98 -20.36 -18.83
CA TYR A 127 1.33 -19.06 -18.70
C TYR A 127 1.74 -18.09 -19.82
N MET A 128 3.02 -18.08 -20.21
CA MET A 128 3.52 -17.29 -21.34
C MET A 128 2.88 -17.73 -22.67
N GLU A 129 2.73 -19.03 -22.86
CA GLU A 129 2.01 -19.61 -24.01
C GLU A 129 0.54 -19.17 -24.04
N TYR A 130 -0.15 -19.28 -22.91
CA TYR A 130 -1.55 -18.85 -22.79
C TYR A 130 -1.79 -17.36 -23.02
N ILE A 131 -0.87 -16.49 -22.56
CA ILE A 131 -0.95 -15.04 -22.83
C ILE A 131 -0.67 -14.72 -24.30
N GLY A 132 -0.07 -15.66 -25.05
CA GLY A 132 0.33 -15.46 -26.44
C GLY A 132 1.70 -14.79 -26.58
N ILE A 133 2.57 -14.85 -25.55
CA ILE A 133 3.92 -14.28 -25.60
C ILE A 133 4.78 -14.99 -26.65
N TYR A 134 4.66 -16.31 -26.78
CA TYR A 134 5.39 -17.07 -27.81
C TYR A 134 4.85 -16.82 -29.21
N GLU A 135 3.53 -16.68 -29.37
CA GLU A 135 2.90 -16.33 -30.65
C GLU A 135 3.33 -14.92 -31.11
N LEU A 136 3.28 -13.94 -30.20
CA LEU A 136 3.84 -12.60 -30.43
C LEU A 136 5.32 -12.67 -30.79
N SER A 137 6.07 -13.55 -30.13
CA SER A 137 7.49 -13.79 -30.40
C SER A 137 7.74 -14.37 -31.78
N GLU A 138 6.85 -15.19 -32.32
CA GLU A 138 6.95 -15.72 -33.67
C GLU A 138 6.55 -14.68 -34.72
N ILE A 139 5.50 -13.90 -34.47
CA ILE A 139 5.06 -12.81 -35.35
C ILE A 139 6.16 -11.74 -35.49
N LEU A 140 6.82 -11.39 -34.39
CA LEU A 140 7.91 -10.41 -34.38
C LEU A 140 9.22 -10.92 -35.02
N LYS A 141 9.38 -12.23 -35.28
CA LYS A 141 10.47 -12.73 -36.14
C LYS A 141 10.27 -12.36 -37.61
N VAL A 142 9.03 -12.11 -38.03
CA VAL A 142 8.63 -11.94 -39.44
C VAL A 142 8.57 -10.46 -39.85
N TYR A 143 8.41 -9.53 -38.90
CA TYR A 143 8.30 -8.08 -39.17
C TYR A 143 9.47 -7.28 -38.57
N PRO A 144 10.23 -6.48 -39.35
CA PRO A 144 11.28 -5.61 -38.83
C PRO A 144 10.75 -4.34 -38.14
N ILE A 145 11.62 -3.77 -37.30
CA ILE A 145 11.45 -2.84 -36.16
C ILE A 145 10.71 -1.50 -36.44
N ASP A 146 10.41 -1.14 -37.69
CA ASP A 146 9.81 0.16 -38.04
C ASP A 146 8.28 0.16 -38.16
N THR A 147 7.60 -0.85 -37.62
CA THR A 147 6.13 -0.90 -37.65
C THR A 147 5.55 -0.30 -36.38
N ASP A 148 4.86 0.84 -36.53
CA ASP A 148 4.17 1.58 -35.48
C ASP A 148 3.27 0.65 -34.62
N LEU A 149 3.77 0.28 -33.43
CA LEU A 149 3.15 -0.64 -32.45
C LEU A 149 1.83 -0.11 -31.87
N SER A 150 1.43 1.11 -32.23
CA SER A 150 0.15 1.74 -31.90
C SER A 150 -1.07 1.06 -32.52
N LYS A 151 -0.89 0.07 -33.40
CA LYS A 151 -1.96 -0.73 -34.03
C LYS A 151 -2.16 -2.13 -33.47
N LEU A 152 -1.39 -2.55 -32.46
CA LEU A 152 -1.55 -3.87 -31.88
C LEU A 152 -2.64 -3.87 -30.79
N ASP A 153 -3.84 -4.19 -31.26
CA ASP A 153 -5.08 -4.59 -30.58
C ASP A 153 -5.30 -4.20 -29.10
N GLU A 154 -6.33 -3.34 -28.93
CA GLU A 154 -6.99 -2.95 -27.67
C GLU A 154 -7.41 -4.15 -26.79
N ASN A 155 -7.45 -5.36 -27.36
CA ASN A 155 -7.76 -6.63 -26.68
C ASN A 155 -6.71 -7.03 -25.63
N ILE A 156 -5.42 -6.69 -25.83
CA ILE A 156 -4.35 -7.05 -24.89
C ILE A 156 -4.33 -6.09 -23.70
N ALA A 157 -4.58 -4.80 -23.94
CA ALA A 157 -4.66 -3.77 -22.90
C ALA A 157 -5.90 -3.95 -22.00
N ASN A 158 -7.03 -4.38 -22.57
CA ASN A 158 -8.26 -4.65 -21.81
C ASN A 158 -8.16 -5.89 -20.91
N LYS A 159 -7.31 -6.87 -21.25
CA LYS A 159 -7.07 -8.07 -20.41
C LYS A 159 -6.30 -7.76 -19.10
N ILE A 160 -5.63 -6.61 -18.99
CA ILE A 160 -4.71 -6.28 -17.88
C ILE A 160 -5.33 -5.31 -16.85
N ILE A 161 -6.44 -4.63 -17.16
CA ILE A 161 -6.92 -3.47 -16.36
C ILE A 161 -8.12 -3.79 -15.43
N GLY A 162 -8.69 -4.99 -15.48
CA GLY A 162 -9.95 -5.32 -14.79
C GLY A 162 -9.83 -5.79 -13.33
N LEU A 163 -9.18 -5.04 -12.42
CA LEU A 163 -9.29 -5.32 -10.97
C LEU A 163 -9.46 -4.02 -10.17
N LYS A 164 -10.72 -3.63 -9.95
CA LYS A 164 -11.10 -2.71 -8.86
C LYS A 164 -12.19 -3.31 -7.98
N THR A 165 -11.88 -3.28 -6.69
CA THR A 165 -12.62 -3.83 -5.56
C THR A 165 -13.91 -3.06 -5.24
N ASN A 166 -14.92 -3.77 -4.74
CA ASN A 166 -15.84 -3.22 -3.73
C ASN A 166 -16.02 -4.21 -2.59
N ARG A 167 -15.84 -3.72 -1.34
CA ARG A 167 -15.99 -4.47 -0.10
C ARG A 167 -17.37 -4.17 0.50
N THR A 168 -18.10 -5.20 0.87
CA THR A 168 -19.18 -5.11 1.86
C THR A 168 -18.88 -6.08 3.00
N LYS A 169 -18.81 -5.54 4.24
CA LYS A 169 -18.69 -6.33 5.46
C LYS A 169 -20.03 -6.96 5.79
N SER A 170 -20.03 -8.27 6.05
CA SER A 170 -21.11 -8.98 6.72
C SER A 170 -20.54 -10.27 7.32
N GLU A 171 -20.58 -10.36 8.64
CA GLU A 171 -19.89 -11.37 9.46
C GLU A 171 -20.62 -12.74 9.51
N SER A 172 -21.80 -12.89 8.90
CA SER A 172 -22.68 -14.04 9.20
C SER A 172 -22.67 -15.23 8.22
N ASN A 173 -21.97 -15.17 7.08
CA ASN A 173 -22.16 -16.16 5.99
C ASN A 173 -20.87 -16.91 5.57
N LYS A 174 -19.95 -17.21 6.49
CA LYS A 174 -18.69 -17.94 6.18
C LYS A 174 -18.92 -19.31 5.52
N GLN A 175 -20.07 -19.96 5.75
CA GLN A 175 -20.37 -21.30 5.23
C GLN A 175 -20.63 -21.39 3.72
N ILE A 176 -21.00 -20.30 3.05
CA ILE A 176 -21.33 -20.31 1.61
C ILE A 176 -20.05 -20.36 0.76
N TRP A 177 -18.97 -19.77 1.25
CA TRP A 177 -17.74 -19.55 0.49
C TRP A 177 -16.72 -20.68 0.63
N ASN A 178 -16.78 -21.45 1.72
CA ASN A 178 -15.78 -22.47 2.05
C ASN A 178 -15.61 -23.52 0.94
N THR A 179 -16.67 -23.88 0.21
CA THR A 179 -16.64 -24.87 -0.87
C THR A 179 -15.74 -24.47 -2.03
N TYR A 180 -15.64 -23.16 -2.31
CA TYR A 180 -14.91 -22.63 -3.47
C TYR A 180 -13.60 -21.96 -3.07
N PHE A 181 -13.46 -21.60 -1.81
CA PHE A 181 -12.35 -20.81 -1.32
C PHE A 181 -10.99 -21.50 -1.53
N GLU A 182 -10.90 -22.81 -1.31
CA GLU A 182 -9.64 -23.54 -1.46
C GLU A 182 -9.15 -23.54 -2.91
N PHE A 183 -10.04 -23.86 -3.86
CA PHE A 183 -9.73 -23.83 -5.29
C PHE A 183 -9.38 -22.43 -5.79
N ILE A 184 -10.20 -21.43 -5.44
CA ILE A 184 -10.01 -20.04 -5.86
C ILE A 184 -8.70 -19.48 -5.28
N LEU A 185 -8.45 -19.72 -3.98
CA LEU A 185 -7.25 -19.20 -3.33
C LEU A 185 -5.98 -19.81 -3.93
N GLN A 186 -5.95 -21.13 -4.14
CA GLN A 186 -4.78 -21.80 -4.72
C GLN A 186 -4.45 -21.23 -6.11
N ASN A 187 -5.46 -21.09 -6.97
CA ASN A 187 -5.25 -20.57 -8.32
C ASN A 187 -4.89 -19.09 -8.32
N ILE A 188 -5.49 -18.25 -7.46
CA ILE A 188 -5.09 -16.84 -7.33
C ILE A 188 -3.64 -16.71 -6.85
N LEU A 189 -3.22 -17.52 -5.88
CA LEU A 189 -1.83 -17.52 -5.40
C LEU A 189 -0.85 -17.97 -6.49
N ASN A 190 -1.22 -18.98 -7.29
CA ASN A 190 -0.44 -19.41 -8.44
C ASN A 190 -0.36 -18.32 -9.53
N ILE A 191 -1.48 -17.69 -9.86
CA ILE A 191 -1.52 -16.55 -10.79
C ILE A 191 -0.63 -15.42 -10.29
N ALA A 192 -0.71 -15.09 -8.99
CA ALA A 192 0.13 -14.06 -8.39
C ALA A 192 1.61 -14.44 -8.46
N LYS A 193 1.97 -15.69 -8.13
CA LYS A 193 3.33 -16.22 -8.21
C LYS A 193 3.89 -16.12 -9.63
N VAL A 194 3.15 -16.60 -10.61
CA VAL A 194 3.60 -16.62 -12.01
C VAL A 194 3.60 -15.20 -12.62
N SER A 195 2.61 -14.38 -12.30
CA SER A 195 2.58 -12.98 -12.75
C SER A 195 3.74 -12.17 -12.16
N HIS A 196 4.14 -12.44 -10.91
CA HIS A 196 5.33 -11.84 -10.32
C HIS A 196 6.63 -12.40 -10.91
N SER A 197 6.68 -13.68 -11.27
CA SER A 197 7.88 -14.27 -11.89
C SER A 197 8.12 -13.77 -13.31
N LEU A 198 7.11 -13.25 -14.02
CA LEU A 198 7.28 -12.55 -15.31
C LEU A 198 8.19 -11.31 -15.20
N TRP A 199 8.37 -10.74 -14.02
CA TRP A 199 9.25 -9.56 -13.84
C TRP A 199 10.71 -9.93 -13.69
N ASN A 200 11.02 -11.21 -13.46
CA ASN A 200 12.40 -11.69 -13.42
C ASN A 200 12.87 -11.99 -14.85
N LEU A 201 13.85 -11.21 -15.33
CA LEU A 201 14.42 -11.33 -16.67
C LEU A 201 15.00 -12.72 -16.96
N ASN A 202 15.45 -13.44 -15.93
CA ASN A 202 16.01 -14.78 -16.08
C ASN A 202 14.96 -15.81 -16.56
N ASN A 203 13.67 -15.50 -16.42
CA ASN A 203 12.59 -16.40 -16.84
C ASN A 203 12.21 -16.27 -18.33
N TRP A 204 12.79 -15.31 -19.05
CA TRP A 204 12.44 -15.02 -20.46
C TRP A 204 13.35 -15.70 -21.49
N THR A 205 14.26 -16.59 -21.07
CA THR A 205 15.34 -17.17 -21.89
C THR A 205 14.88 -17.81 -23.21
N ASN A 206 13.65 -18.32 -23.29
CA ASN A 206 13.09 -18.99 -24.48
C ASN A 206 12.34 -18.07 -25.46
N VAL A 207 12.26 -16.77 -25.19
CA VAL A 207 11.57 -15.77 -26.02
C VAL A 207 12.58 -15.09 -26.97
N VAL A 208 12.15 -14.64 -28.15
CA VAL A 208 13.03 -13.97 -29.14
C VAL A 208 13.74 -12.77 -28.57
N SER A 209 15.00 -12.57 -28.99
CA SER A 209 15.86 -11.48 -28.56
C SER A 209 15.20 -10.10 -28.68
N VAL A 210 14.32 -9.87 -29.67
CA VAL A 210 13.56 -8.61 -29.85
C VAL A 210 12.52 -8.39 -28.75
N LEU A 211 11.78 -9.41 -28.31
CA LEU A 211 10.84 -9.29 -27.19
C LEU A 211 11.59 -9.25 -25.85
N GLN A 212 12.67 -10.01 -25.74
CA GLN A 212 13.59 -9.89 -24.62
C GLN A 212 14.19 -8.50 -24.60
N GLU A 213 14.54 -7.89 -25.74
CA GLU A 213 15.04 -6.51 -25.88
C GLU A 213 13.96 -5.48 -25.66
N LEU A 214 12.70 -5.71 -26.04
CA LEU A 214 11.58 -4.83 -25.69
C LEU A 214 11.26 -4.90 -24.20
N LEU A 215 11.31 -6.08 -23.59
CA LEU A 215 11.14 -6.25 -22.14
C LEU A 215 12.36 -5.79 -21.38
N LYS A 216 13.57 -5.95 -21.94
CA LYS A 216 14.81 -5.30 -21.55
C LYS A 216 14.91 -3.88 -22.11
N GLU A 217 13.94 -3.30 -22.80
CA GLU A 217 13.89 -1.85 -23.05
C GLU A 217 12.85 -1.25 -22.10
N ILE A 218 11.90 -2.08 -21.67
CA ILE A 218 11.00 -1.88 -20.54
C ILE A 218 11.74 -2.15 -19.19
N ASN A 219 12.83 -2.95 -19.17
CA ASN A 219 13.68 -3.30 -17.98
C ASN A 219 15.19 -2.94 -18.12
N ILE A 220 15.75 -2.65 -19.30
CA ILE A 220 17.18 -2.31 -19.63
C ILE A 220 17.27 -1.07 -20.57
N LYS A 221 16.25 -0.20 -20.68
CA LYS A 221 16.54 1.27 -20.73
C LYS A 221 17.12 1.78 -19.39
N ASP A 222 17.76 0.87 -18.67
CA ASP A 222 18.39 0.84 -17.38
C ASP A 222 19.82 0.30 -17.63
N ASN A 223 20.74 1.14 -18.16
CA ASN A 223 22.18 0.88 -18.43
C ASN A 223 22.51 0.50 -19.91
N THR A 224 22.61 1.43 -20.86
CA THR A 224 23.82 2.25 -21.13
C THR A 224 23.53 3.31 -22.22
N ALA A 225 23.86 4.58 -21.90
CA ALA A 225 24.05 5.79 -22.73
C ALA A 225 23.26 5.94 -24.05
N THR A 226 22.25 6.81 -24.15
CA THR A 226 22.43 8.28 -24.18
C THR A 226 21.09 9.01 -23.97
N SER A 227 20.51 8.97 -22.76
CA SER A 227 19.55 10.00 -22.30
C SER A 227 19.34 9.80 -20.79
N LYS A 228 19.64 10.80 -19.97
CA LYS A 228 19.80 10.66 -18.51
C LYS A 228 18.57 10.17 -17.70
N ASN A 229 17.35 10.14 -18.23
CA ASN A 229 16.14 10.10 -17.39
C ASN A 229 15.12 9.00 -17.75
N LYS A 230 15.47 7.69 -17.63
CA LYS A 230 14.53 6.57 -17.93
C LYS A 230 14.37 5.50 -16.82
N SER A 231 15.14 5.57 -15.74
CA SER A 231 15.10 4.61 -14.61
C SER A 231 13.93 4.80 -13.64
N THR A 232 13.27 5.95 -13.67
CA THR A 232 12.13 6.30 -12.80
C THR A 232 10.89 5.45 -13.08
N ASN A 233 10.69 4.99 -14.33
CA ASN A 233 9.49 4.28 -14.77
C ASN A 233 9.40 2.82 -14.29
N THR A 234 10.50 2.06 -14.25
CA THR A 234 10.54 0.67 -13.75
C THR A 234 10.37 0.63 -12.23
N ILE A 235 11.05 1.55 -11.54
CA ILE A 235 10.93 1.73 -10.09
C ILE A 235 9.50 2.17 -9.74
N SER A 236 8.90 3.10 -10.49
CA SER A 236 7.50 3.51 -10.30
C SER A 236 6.53 2.32 -10.39
N LYS A 237 6.74 1.39 -11.33
CA LYS A 237 5.89 0.20 -11.48
C LYS A 237 6.03 -0.76 -10.31
N CYS A 238 7.27 -1.05 -9.88
CA CYS A 238 7.52 -1.89 -8.71
C CYS A 238 6.91 -1.29 -7.43
N VAL A 239 7.10 0.02 -7.20
CA VAL A 239 6.50 0.76 -6.08
C VAL A 239 4.97 0.67 -6.12
N LYS A 240 4.36 0.82 -7.31
CA LYS A 240 2.90 0.68 -7.49
C LYS A 240 2.39 -0.73 -7.23
N GLN A 241 3.15 -1.76 -7.60
CA GLN A 241 2.81 -3.16 -7.31
C GLN A 241 2.86 -3.44 -5.80
N LEU A 242 3.90 -2.96 -5.11
CA LEU A 242 4.00 -3.08 -3.65
C LEU A 242 2.85 -2.38 -2.94
N GLN A 243 2.40 -1.23 -3.46
CA GLN A 243 1.24 -0.52 -2.94
C GLN A 243 -0.04 -1.36 -3.10
N GLY A 244 -0.24 -1.96 -4.28
CA GLY A 244 -1.34 -2.88 -4.55
C GLY A 244 -1.31 -4.09 -3.61
N PHE A 245 -0.13 -4.68 -3.41
CA PHE A 245 0.07 -5.81 -2.51
C PHE A 245 -0.28 -5.47 -1.05
N ILE A 246 0.19 -4.33 -0.53
CA ILE A 246 -0.17 -3.83 0.81
C ILE A 246 -1.70 -3.71 0.92
N THR A 247 -2.37 -3.18 -0.10
CA THR A 247 -3.82 -2.97 -0.11
C THR A 247 -4.58 -4.30 0.00
N ILE A 248 -4.07 -5.36 -0.65
CA ILE A 248 -4.64 -6.71 -0.66
C ILE A 248 -4.36 -7.43 0.66
N ILE A 249 -3.16 -7.33 1.22
CA ILE A 249 -2.77 -8.07 2.43
C ILE A 249 -3.24 -7.39 3.72
N SER A 250 -3.50 -6.07 3.70
CA SER A 250 -3.92 -5.32 4.88
C SER A 250 -5.14 -5.90 5.63
N PRO A 251 -6.23 -6.34 4.98
CA PRO A 251 -7.35 -6.97 5.66
C PRO A 251 -7.02 -8.33 6.26
N LEU A 252 -6.14 -9.11 5.62
CA LEU A 252 -5.69 -10.41 6.12
C LEU A 252 -4.94 -10.23 7.44
N LEU A 253 -4.02 -9.25 7.48
CA LEU A 253 -3.24 -8.93 8.67
C LEU A 253 -4.13 -8.30 9.76
N SER A 254 -4.95 -7.31 9.40
CA SER A 254 -5.74 -6.54 10.37
C SER A 254 -6.89 -7.34 11.01
N ASN A 255 -7.41 -8.36 10.33
CA ASN A 255 -8.49 -9.22 10.83
C ASN A 255 -8.01 -10.65 11.10
N CYS A 256 -6.71 -10.84 11.31
CA CYS A 256 -6.15 -12.15 11.64
C CYS A 256 -6.74 -12.63 12.97
N PRO A 257 -7.21 -13.88 13.07
CA PRO A 257 -7.69 -14.43 14.34
C PRO A 257 -6.49 -14.76 15.26
N GLU A 258 -6.69 -14.61 16.57
CA GLU A 258 -5.63 -14.72 17.58
C GLU A 258 -4.85 -16.04 17.51
N PHE A 259 -5.54 -17.16 17.27
CA PHE A 259 -4.92 -18.48 17.18
C PHE A 259 -4.04 -18.68 15.92
N LYS A 260 -3.99 -17.70 15.00
CA LYS A 260 -3.13 -17.73 13.80
C LYS A 260 -2.03 -16.67 13.82
N TYR A 261 -1.88 -15.89 14.88
CA TYR A 261 -0.87 -14.83 14.95
C TYR A 261 0.55 -15.36 14.76
N ASN A 262 0.89 -16.47 15.41
CA ASN A 262 2.19 -17.13 15.32
C ASN A 262 2.51 -17.70 13.92
N ILE A 263 1.49 -18.00 13.10
CA ILE A 263 1.68 -18.57 11.77
C ILE A 263 1.72 -17.46 10.72
N ILE A 264 0.80 -16.49 10.81
CA ILE A 264 0.61 -15.47 9.78
C ILE A 264 1.42 -14.21 10.12
N LEU A 265 1.26 -13.65 11.32
CA LEU A 265 1.90 -12.38 11.65
C LEU A 265 3.41 -12.55 11.84
N GLU A 266 3.85 -13.53 12.63
CA GLU A 266 5.29 -13.76 12.86
C GLU A 266 6.08 -14.09 11.59
N LYS A 267 5.48 -14.79 10.62
CA LYS A 267 6.19 -15.18 9.40
C LYS A 267 6.13 -14.10 8.31
N ILE A 268 4.96 -13.50 8.11
CA ILE A 268 4.73 -12.61 6.96
C ILE A 268 5.08 -11.17 7.31
N LEU A 269 4.69 -10.69 8.50
CA LEU A 269 4.75 -9.26 8.82
C LEU A 269 6.19 -8.73 8.94
N PRO A 270 7.15 -9.41 9.61
CA PRO A 270 8.54 -8.94 9.68
C PRO A 270 9.19 -8.82 8.30
N ALA A 271 9.07 -9.87 7.48
CA ALA A 271 9.65 -9.90 6.14
C ALA A 271 9.03 -8.83 5.23
N LEU A 272 7.71 -8.62 5.32
CA LEU A 272 7.01 -7.57 4.60
C LEU A 272 7.49 -6.18 5.02
N ILE A 273 7.60 -5.93 6.32
CA ILE A 273 8.07 -4.65 6.86
C ILE A 273 9.47 -4.37 6.38
N GLN A 274 10.41 -5.31 6.56
CA GLN A 274 11.81 -5.14 6.22
C GLN A 274 12.02 -4.91 4.73
N TYR A 275 11.34 -5.68 3.87
CA TYR A 275 11.49 -5.54 2.43
C TYR A 275 11.00 -4.18 1.94
N ILE A 276 9.77 -3.79 2.32
CA ILE A 276 9.19 -2.54 1.84
C ILE A 276 9.86 -1.33 2.48
N SER A 277 10.19 -1.38 3.77
CA SER A 277 10.88 -0.27 4.43
C SER A 277 12.26 -0.03 3.81
N LYS A 278 13.04 -1.09 3.55
CA LYS A 278 14.36 -0.98 2.91
C LYS A 278 14.24 -0.38 1.51
N LYS A 279 13.26 -0.82 0.71
CA LYS A 279 13.01 -0.25 -0.62
C LYS A 279 12.60 1.22 -0.52
N LEU A 280 11.68 1.58 0.37
CA LEU A 280 11.26 2.96 0.58
C LEU A 280 12.43 3.86 1.00
N ILE A 281 13.26 3.43 1.95
CA ILE A 281 14.43 4.21 2.41
C ILE A 281 15.36 4.50 1.22
N SER A 282 15.70 3.47 0.44
CA SER A 282 16.56 3.62 -0.75
C SER A 282 15.95 4.58 -1.78
N GLU A 283 14.64 4.52 -2.02
CA GLU A 283 14.01 5.40 -2.99
C GLU A 283 13.86 6.83 -2.51
N TRP A 284 13.63 7.05 -1.22
CA TRP A 284 13.56 8.39 -0.64
C TRP A 284 14.93 9.08 -0.60
N GLU A 285 16.03 8.32 -0.47
CA GLU A 285 17.38 8.86 -0.64
C GLU A 285 17.61 9.37 -2.08
N ASN A 286 17.05 8.72 -3.10
CA ASN A 286 17.17 9.13 -4.50
C ASN A 286 16.42 10.44 -4.82
N VAL A 287 15.28 10.69 -4.18
CA VAL A 287 14.48 11.92 -4.38
C VAL A 287 15.25 13.17 -3.99
N ASP A 288 16.14 13.08 -3.00
CA ASP A 288 16.92 14.23 -2.52
C ASP A 288 18.00 14.68 -3.51
N TYR A 289 18.47 13.80 -4.41
CA TYR A 289 19.51 14.12 -5.40
C TYR A 289 18.95 14.76 -6.69
N GLN A 290 17.65 14.66 -6.95
CA GLN A 290 17.04 15.07 -8.22
C GLN A 290 16.60 16.55 -8.25
N ILE A 291 16.60 17.24 -7.10
CA ILE A 291 16.11 18.62 -6.98
C ILE A 291 17.15 19.67 -7.44
N ASP A 292 18.43 19.30 -7.54
CA ASP A 292 19.54 20.24 -7.82
C ASP A 292 19.96 20.33 -9.30
N ASP A 293 19.36 19.54 -10.21
CA ASP A 293 19.72 19.53 -11.63
C ASP A 293 18.73 20.39 -12.46
N ASP A 294 19.10 21.68 -12.67
CA ASP A 294 18.47 22.59 -13.63
C ASP A 294 18.60 22.03 -15.07
N ASN A 295 17.62 21.26 -15.57
CA ASN A 295 17.59 20.79 -16.96
C ASN A 295 16.36 21.34 -17.73
N ASP A 296 16.65 22.02 -18.84
CA ASP A 296 15.75 22.74 -19.75
C ASP A 296 14.84 21.86 -20.64
N ASN A 297 14.39 20.68 -20.18
CA ASN A 297 13.45 19.82 -20.93
C ASN A 297 12.09 19.72 -20.19
N GLU A 298 11.19 20.65 -20.50
CA GLU A 298 10.27 21.18 -19.48
C GLU A 298 8.94 20.43 -19.22
N ASP A 299 8.39 19.57 -20.08
CA ASP A 299 7.00 19.09 -19.85
C ASP A 299 6.83 17.59 -19.57
N ASP A 300 7.40 16.71 -20.39
CA ASP A 300 7.22 15.26 -20.22
C ASP A 300 8.08 14.72 -19.06
N GLU A 301 9.29 15.26 -18.87
CA GLU A 301 10.21 14.87 -17.79
C GLU A 301 9.63 15.25 -16.40
N LEU A 302 9.02 16.42 -16.28
CA LEU A 302 8.33 16.86 -15.05
C LEU A 302 7.13 15.96 -14.72
N GLN A 303 6.34 15.54 -15.72
CA GLN A 303 5.17 14.69 -15.47
C GLN A 303 5.55 13.30 -14.94
N GLU A 304 6.61 12.70 -15.47
CA GLU A 304 7.10 11.40 -15.00
C GLU A 304 7.68 11.48 -13.58
N GLU A 305 8.45 12.54 -13.27
CA GLU A 305 8.99 12.77 -11.93
C GLU A 305 7.86 13.00 -10.91
N ILE A 306 6.86 13.81 -11.26
CA ILE A 306 5.67 14.03 -10.43
C ILE A 306 4.92 12.71 -10.18
N PHE A 307 4.76 11.89 -11.21
CA PHE A 307 4.07 10.60 -11.10
C PHE A 307 4.85 9.61 -10.21
N TYR A 308 6.17 9.55 -10.36
CA TYR A 308 7.06 8.73 -9.54
C TYR A 308 6.97 9.15 -8.06
N ASN A 309 7.19 10.44 -7.79
CA ASN A 309 7.10 11.02 -6.45
C ASN A 309 5.73 10.78 -5.81
N LYS A 310 4.64 10.88 -6.59
CA LYS A 310 3.30 10.54 -6.12
C LYS A 310 3.18 9.07 -5.74
N THR A 311 3.65 8.16 -6.59
CA THR A 311 3.58 6.72 -6.34
C THR A 311 4.39 6.31 -5.11
N LEU A 312 5.59 6.88 -4.95
CA LEU A 312 6.43 6.65 -3.76
C LEU A 312 5.74 7.11 -2.47
N ARG A 313 5.11 8.30 -2.50
CA ARG A 313 4.32 8.81 -1.38
C ARG A 313 3.11 7.92 -1.09
N ASP A 314 2.42 7.43 -2.12
CA ASP A 314 1.25 6.57 -1.97
C ASP A 314 1.60 5.18 -1.42
N LEU A 315 2.75 4.61 -1.80
CA LEU A 315 3.30 3.40 -1.17
C LEU A 315 3.60 3.64 0.31
N THR A 316 4.35 4.72 0.62
CA THR A 316 4.68 5.13 2.00
C THR A 316 3.42 5.25 2.86
N ARG A 317 2.40 5.96 2.37
CA ARG A 317 1.12 6.16 3.06
C ARG A 317 0.38 4.85 3.30
N SER A 318 0.39 3.95 2.31
CA SER A 318 -0.28 2.65 2.43
C SER A 318 0.34 1.80 3.53
N LEU A 319 1.67 1.81 3.63
CA LEU A 319 2.40 1.08 4.69
C LEU A 319 2.18 1.70 6.08
N VAL A 320 2.28 3.02 6.20
CA VAL A 320 2.02 3.73 7.47
C VAL A 320 0.57 3.53 7.93
N PHE A 321 -0.39 3.50 6.99
CA PHE A 321 -1.78 3.21 7.31
C PHE A 321 -2.00 1.75 7.74
N LEU A 322 -1.24 0.81 7.18
CA LEU A 322 -1.23 -0.56 7.69
C LEU A 322 -0.75 -0.59 9.15
N TYR A 323 0.36 0.08 9.48
CA TYR A 323 0.85 0.16 10.86
C TYR A 323 -0.19 0.76 11.79
N SER A 324 -0.77 1.90 11.39
CA SER A 324 -1.88 2.54 12.09
C SER A 324 -2.99 1.55 12.46
N ASN A 325 -3.45 0.75 11.51
CA ASN A 325 -4.53 -0.22 11.74
C ASN A 325 -4.14 -1.38 12.67
N LEU A 326 -2.86 -1.73 12.72
CA LEU A 326 -2.33 -2.83 13.50
C LEU A 326 -2.05 -2.44 14.96
N VAL A 327 -1.44 -1.27 15.20
CA VAL A 327 -0.89 -0.93 16.51
C VAL A 327 -1.61 0.20 17.25
N GLU A 328 -2.35 1.08 16.57
CA GLU A 328 -3.00 2.19 17.25
C GLU A 328 -4.23 1.76 18.06
N PRO A 329 -4.48 2.42 19.20
CA PRO A 329 -5.68 2.20 20.01
C PRO A 329 -6.95 2.62 19.25
N GLN A 330 -8.05 1.89 19.48
CA GLN A 330 -9.37 2.23 18.95
C GLN A 330 -10.04 3.29 19.82
N ILE A 331 -9.76 4.55 19.53
CA ILE A 331 -10.35 5.69 20.25
C ILE A 331 -11.71 6.06 19.61
N PRO A 332 -12.83 6.12 20.37
CA PRO A 332 -14.12 6.55 19.84
C PRO A 332 -14.08 7.97 19.28
N LYS A 333 -14.60 8.16 18.05
CA LYS A 333 -14.70 9.47 17.41
C LYS A 333 -15.58 10.40 18.27
N GLY A 334 -15.04 11.54 18.71
CA GLY A 334 -15.78 12.56 19.46
C GLY A 334 -15.20 12.89 20.84
N LYS A 335 -14.35 12.02 21.41
CA LYS A 335 -13.51 12.42 22.55
C LYS A 335 -12.32 13.20 22.00
N LYS A 336 -12.38 14.53 22.10
CA LYS A 336 -11.17 15.37 22.01
C LYS A 336 -10.30 15.02 23.22
N GLU A 337 -9.46 14.00 23.11
CA GLU A 337 -8.36 13.85 24.06
C GLU A 337 -7.28 14.85 23.67
N ASN A 338 -7.57 16.11 23.99
CA ASN A 338 -6.52 17.00 24.37
C ASN A 338 -6.07 16.53 25.76
N LEU A 339 -4.81 16.12 25.89
CA LEU A 339 -3.93 16.31 27.07
C LEU A 339 -3.69 15.16 28.06
N THR A 340 -4.18 13.93 27.90
CA THR A 340 -3.76 12.82 28.79
C THR A 340 -2.83 11.84 28.06
N ARG A 341 -1.57 11.73 28.52
CA ARG A 341 -0.60 10.72 28.06
C ARG A 341 -1.02 9.29 28.40
N GLU A 342 -2.04 9.14 29.23
CA GLU A 342 -2.60 7.87 29.66
C GLU A 342 -3.68 7.42 28.68
N ILE A 343 -3.35 6.40 27.89
CA ILE A 343 -4.29 5.69 27.02
C ILE A 343 -4.78 4.48 27.79
N ASN A 344 -6.10 4.26 27.83
CA ASN A 344 -6.66 3.06 28.46
C ASN A 344 -6.07 1.80 27.79
N PRO A 345 -5.42 0.88 28.53
CA PRO A 345 -4.88 -0.37 27.96
C PRO A 345 -5.91 -1.23 27.23
N GLU A 346 -7.19 -1.10 27.56
CA GLU A 346 -8.30 -1.80 26.89
C GLU A 346 -8.63 -1.23 25.49
N ALA A 347 -8.14 -0.03 25.16
CA ALA A 347 -8.33 0.56 23.83
C ALA A 347 -7.48 -0.14 22.75
N TYR A 348 -6.45 -0.89 23.14
CA TYR A 348 -5.62 -1.66 22.23
C TYR A 348 -6.27 -3.00 21.87
N LYS A 349 -6.22 -3.33 20.58
CA LYS A 349 -6.66 -4.64 20.10
C LYS A 349 -5.71 -5.75 20.58
N ASN A 350 -6.20 -6.98 20.59
CA ASN A 350 -5.37 -8.15 20.91
C ASN A 350 -4.20 -8.31 19.93
N ILE A 351 -4.40 -7.99 18.64
CA ILE A 351 -3.31 -7.95 17.65
C ILE A 351 -2.21 -6.95 18.03
N SER A 352 -2.56 -5.77 18.53
CA SER A 352 -1.59 -4.74 18.92
C SER A 352 -0.73 -5.22 20.10
N ARG A 353 -1.37 -5.83 21.10
CA ARG A 353 -0.68 -6.42 22.26
C ARG A 353 0.26 -7.55 21.84
N TYR A 354 -0.18 -8.40 20.92
CA TYR A 354 0.67 -9.46 20.36
C TYR A 354 1.91 -8.87 19.67
N ILE A 355 1.72 -7.85 18.84
CA ILE A 355 2.81 -7.16 18.15
C ILE A 355 3.79 -6.54 19.15
N PHE A 356 3.32 -5.86 20.19
CA PHE A 356 4.21 -5.24 21.20
C PHE A 356 5.07 -6.26 21.95
N ASN A 357 4.59 -7.50 22.11
CA ASN A 357 5.33 -8.57 22.76
C ASN A 357 6.24 -9.37 21.81
N SER A 358 6.07 -9.21 20.49
CA SER A 358 6.88 -9.88 19.48
C SER A 358 8.03 -9.01 19.01
N LYS A 359 9.26 -9.32 19.45
CA LYS A 359 10.49 -8.62 19.06
C LYS A 359 10.72 -8.64 17.55
N ASN A 360 10.38 -9.76 16.90
CA ASN A 360 10.53 -9.95 15.46
C ASN A 360 9.67 -8.97 14.66
N ILE A 361 8.53 -8.55 15.21
CA ILE A 361 7.60 -7.64 14.54
C ILE A 361 7.84 -6.19 14.97
N ILE A 362 7.89 -5.93 16.28
CA ILE A 362 7.91 -4.54 16.79
C ILE A 362 9.21 -3.84 16.44
N ILE A 363 10.36 -4.53 16.45
CA ILE A 363 11.65 -3.89 16.17
C ILE A 363 11.72 -3.37 14.72
N PRO A 364 11.44 -4.19 13.68
CA PRO A 364 11.38 -3.68 12.30
C PRO A 364 10.32 -2.58 12.12
N LEU A 365 9.17 -2.70 12.80
CA LEU A 365 8.11 -1.69 12.74
C LEU A 365 8.60 -0.34 13.30
N LEU A 366 9.25 -0.32 14.46
CA LEU A 366 9.78 0.91 15.05
C LEU A 366 10.92 1.50 14.22
N GLN A 367 11.82 0.67 13.69
CA GLN A 367 12.87 1.11 12.79
C GLN A 367 12.28 1.78 11.54
N SER A 368 11.27 1.17 10.91
CA SER A 368 10.61 1.76 9.74
C SER A 368 9.90 3.08 10.05
N LEU A 369 9.14 3.16 11.16
CA LEU A 369 8.49 4.39 11.59
C LEU A 369 9.50 5.51 11.87
N THR A 370 10.66 5.17 12.45
CA THR A 370 11.73 6.11 12.73
C THR A 370 12.25 6.73 11.44
N GLU A 371 12.57 5.92 10.42
CA GLU A 371 13.02 6.42 9.12
C GLU A 371 11.96 7.26 8.41
N PHE A 372 10.68 6.90 8.53
CA PHE A 372 9.59 7.61 7.85
C PHE A 372 9.35 9.02 8.39
N ILE A 373 9.78 9.32 9.62
CA ILE A 373 9.76 10.70 10.14
C ILE A 373 10.61 11.61 9.24
N MET A 374 11.74 11.12 8.74
CA MET A 374 12.70 11.91 7.95
C MET A 374 12.31 12.07 6.48
N PHE A 375 11.31 11.34 5.99
CA PHE A 375 10.87 11.48 4.60
C PHE A 375 10.28 12.87 4.35
N LYS A 376 10.50 13.40 3.14
CA LYS A 376 9.88 14.66 2.70
C LYS A 376 8.42 14.46 2.27
N ASP A 377 7.61 13.78 3.10
CA ASP A 377 6.16 13.61 2.95
C ASP A 377 5.42 13.87 4.26
N TYR A 378 5.00 15.13 4.45
CA TYR A 378 4.29 15.58 5.64
C TYR A 378 3.22 14.61 6.15
N LYS A 379 2.37 14.07 5.26
CA LYS A 379 1.28 13.16 5.65
C LYS A 379 1.80 11.87 6.29
N SER A 380 2.80 11.24 5.69
CA SER A 380 3.36 9.98 6.19
C SER A 380 4.22 10.20 7.42
N SER A 381 5.05 11.26 7.41
CA SER A 381 5.92 11.62 8.54
C SER A 381 5.10 12.00 9.76
N ASN A 382 4.11 12.89 9.62
CA ASN A 382 3.24 13.27 10.74
C ASN A 382 2.44 12.08 11.26
N LYS A 383 1.93 11.23 10.36
CA LYS A 383 1.22 10.02 10.79
C LYS A 383 2.14 9.06 11.55
N SER A 384 3.41 8.94 11.17
CA SER A 384 4.40 8.11 11.86
C SER A 384 4.70 8.63 13.27
N ILE A 385 4.90 9.95 13.43
CA ILE A 385 5.07 10.60 14.75
C ILE A 385 3.84 10.31 15.63
N ASN A 386 2.64 10.49 15.09
CA ASN A 386 1.40 10.26 15.82
C ASN A 386 1.20 8.81 16.24
N ILE A 387 1.59 7.84 15.40
CA ILE A 387 1.57 6.41 15.77
C ILE A 387 2.51 6.20 16.95
N LEU A 388 3.76 6.70 16.88
CA LEU A 388 4.76 6.56 17.94
C LEU A 388 4.28 7.16 19.27
N ILE A 389 3.74 8.38 19.27
CA ILE A 389 3.16 9.02 20.46
C ILE A 389 2.11 8.13 21.10
N ARG A 390 1.21 7.55 20.28
CA ARG A 390 0.10 6.74 20.78
C ARG A 390 0.55 5.42 21.37
N ILE A 391 1.50 4.73 20.76
CA ILE A 391 1.94 3.41 21.25
C ILE A 391 2.98 3.50 22.37
N LEU A 392 3.68 4.64 22.51
CA LEU A 392 4.77 4.85 23.45
C LEU A 392 4.48 4.40 24.90
N PRO A 393 3.29 4.67 25.50
CA PRO A 393 2.99 4.23 26.86
C PRO A 393 3.04 2.70 27.07
N GLU A 394 2.74 1.92 26.04
CA GLU A 394 2.88 0.46 26.07
C GLU A 394 4.33 0.04 25.82
N LEU A 395 5.03 0.68 24.88
CA LEU A 395 6.41 0.33 24.54
C LEU A 395 7.39 0.56 25.69
N VAL A 396 7.22 1.62 26.48
CA VAL A 396 8.08 1.89 27.66
C VAL A 396 7.90 0.87 28.79
N LYS A 397 6.96 -0.09 28.68
CA LYS A 397 6.84 -1.21 29.62
C LYS A 397 7.80 -2.35 29.29
N VAL A 398 8.40 -2.34 28.09
CA VAL A 398 9.30 -3.38 27.60
C VAL A 398 10.75 -2.86 27.63
N PRO A 399 11.59 -3.31 28.60
CA PRO A 399 12.96 -2.79 28.77
C PRO A 399 13.84 -2.93 27.53
N GLU A 400 13.65 -3.97 26.73
CA GLU A 400 14.45 -4.23 25.54
C GLU A 400 14.24 -3.19 24.43
N LEU A 401 13.18 -2.38 24.52
CA LEU A 401 12.92 -1.30 23.58
C LEU A 401 13.53 0.04 24.02
N TYR A 402 14.09 0.13 25.23
CA TYR A 402 14.58 1.39 25.79
C TYR A 402 15.67 2.03 24.93
N GLU A 403 16.57 1.23 24.35
CA GLU A 403 17.62 1.72 23.45
C GLU A 403 17.01 2.30 22.17
N ILE A 404 16.07 1.58 21.54
CA ILE A 404 15.40 2.01 20.31
C ILE A 404 14.60 3.31 20.56
N ILE A 405 13.90 3.41 21.68
CA ILE A 405 13.06 4.57 22.02
C ILE A 405 13.93 5.76 22.44
N GLY A 406 14.81 5.56 23.41
CA GLY A 406 15.59 6.61 24.05
C GLY A 406 16.75 7.11 23.21
N ASN A 407 17.31 6.28 22.34
CA ASN A 407 18.40 6.66 21.45
C ASN A 407 17.88 6.90 20.02
N ASN A 408 17.43 5.87 19.31
CA ASN A 408 17.13 5.98 17.87
C ASN A 408 15.95 6.92 17.60
N ILE A 409 14.78 6.66 18.19
CA ILE A 409 13.56 7.46 17.93
C ILE A 409 13.77 8.90 18.41
N LEU A 410 14.36 9.09 19.60
CA LEU A 410 14.62 10.43 20.14
C LEU A 410 15.58 11.22 19.26
N LYS A 411 16.70 10.61 18.84
CA LYS A 411 17.68 11.21 17.94
C LYS A 411 17.04 11.61 16.61
N THR A 412 16.25 10.73 16.00
CA THR A 412 15.56 11.05 14.74
C THR A 412 14.51 12.15 14.91
N ALA A 413 13.78 12.19 16.03
CA ALA A 413 12.85 13.28 16.30
C ALA A 413 13.57 14.64 16.46
N LEU A 414 14.76 14.65 17.08
CA LEU A 414 15.61 15.84 17.19
C LEU A 414 16.15 16.27 15.82
N MET A 415 16.58 15.32 14.98
CA MET A 415 17.00 15.60 13.61
C MET A 415 15.87 16.20 12.78
N ALA A 416 14.67 15.63 12.86
CA ALA A 416 13.49 16.15 12.16
C ALA A 416 13.08 17.54 12.68
N TYR A 417 13.23 17.82 13.98
CA TYR A 417 12.95 19.15 14.54
C TYR A 417 13.95 20.22 14.06
N ASN A 418 15.17 19.81 13.69
CA ASN A 418 16.18 20.67 13.10
C ASN A 418 15.96 20.90 11.59
N ASP A 419 15.19 20.05 10.92
CA ASP A 419 14.94 20.16 9.49
C ASP A 419 13.88 21.24 9.20
N SER A 420 14.25 22.21 8.35
CA SER A 420 13.36 23.27 7.89
C SER A 420 12.12 22.76 7.14
N TYR A 421 12.18 21.58 6.52
CA TYR A 421 11.05 20.96 5.83
C TYR A 421 9.94 20.55 6.81
N HIS A 422 10.30 20.14 8.03
CA HIS A 422 9.41 19.52 9.00
C HIS A 422 8.74 20.53 9.95
N GLN A 423 8.80 21.82 9.65
CA GLN A 423 8.26 22.90 10.50
C GLN A 423 6.81 22.73 10.92
N GLU A 424 5.96 22.27 10.01
CA GLU A 424 4.54 22.03 10.29
C GLU A 424 4.32 20.90 11.32
N MET A 425 5.31 20.02 11.50
CA MET A 425 5.27 18.89 12.45
C MET A 425 5.96 19.21 13.78
N HIS A 426 6.51 20.42 13.98
CA HIS A 426 7.26 20.76 15.20
C HIS A 426 6.41 20.63 16.48
N VAL A 427 5.10 20.82 16.41
CA VAL A 427 4.21 20.62 17.56
C VAL A 427 4.16 19.14 17.95
N ASP A 428 3.97 18.27 16.97
CA ASP A 428 3.91 16.81 17.18
C ASP A 428 5.29 16.24 17.58
N LEU A 429 6.38 16.72 16.96
CA LEU A 429 7.75 16.35 17.32
C LEU A 429 8.09 16.73 18.76
N ILE A 430 7.74 17.95 19.20
CA ILE A 430 7.93 18.36 20.59
C ILE A 430 7.10 17.48 21.53
N SER A 431 5.88 17.11 21.15
CA SER A 431 5.10 16.16 21.95
C SER A 431 5.81 14.82 22.08
N LEU A 432 6.28 14.23 20.96
CA LEU A 432 7.00 12.96 20.97
C LEU A 432 8.27 13.02 21.83
N ILE A 433 9.09 14.05 21.67
CA ILE A 433 10.33 14.24 22.45
C ILE A 433 10.01 14.37 23.95
N THR A 434 9.00 15.18 24.28
CA THR A 434 8.56 15.39 25.67
C THR A 434 8.06 14.09 26.30
N ASP A 435 7.27 13.31 25.55
CA ASP A 435 6.67 12.07 26.03
C ASP A 435 7.72 10.97 26.20
N ILE A 436 8.67 10.85 25.26
CA ILE A 436 9.82 9.93 25.40
C ILE A 436 10.59 10.28 26.67
N TYR A 437 10.93 11.54 26.86
CA TYR A 437 11.72 11.96 28.01
C TYR A 437 10.96 11.68 29.32
N LEU A 438 9.72 12.14 29.45
CA LEU A 438 8.94 11.96 30.68
C LEU A 438 8.65 10.50 31.03
N LEU A 439 8.35 9.65 30.04
CA LEU A 439 7.97 8.26 30.29
C LEU A 439 9.17 7.33 30.48
N LEU A 440 10.31 7.64 29.83
CA LEU A 440 11.49 6.77 29.82
C LEU A 440 12.57 7.22 30.82
N ARG A 441 12.77 8.53 31.01
CA ARG A 441 13.80 9.08 31.93
C ARG A 441 13.72 8.54 33.37
N PRO A 442 12.53 8.35 33.99
CA PRO A 442 12.44 7.76 35.32
C PRO A 442 12.88 6.29 35.38
N LYS A 443 13.03 5.62 34.22
CA LYS A 443 13.35 4.19 34.11
C LYS A 443 14.79 3.95 33.67
N CYS A 444 15.39 4.84 32.87
CA CYS A 444 16.78 4.74 32.43
C CYS A 444 17.40 6.08 32.04
N ASP A 445 18.73 6.12 31.96
CA ASP A 445 19.50 7.32 31.61
C ASP A 445 19.65 7.59 30.10
N ILE A 446 19.12 6.71 29.25
CA ILE A 446 19.31 6.79 27.79
C ILE A 446 18.84 8.14 27.22
N PRO A 447 17.63 8.67 27.53
CA PRO A 447 17.19 9.96 27.00
C PRO A 447 18.11 11.13 27.39
N PHE A 448 18.70 11.08 28.59
CA PHE A 448 19.64 12.10 29.05
C PHE A 448 20.95 12.02 28.27
N ASN A 449 21.51 10.81 28.12
CA ASN A 449 22.72 10.58 27.36
C ASN A 449 22.58 11.01 25.89
N THR A 450 21.42 10.75 25.28
CA THR A 450 21.12 11.19 23.91
C THR A 450 21.04 12.71 23.80
N LEU A 451 20.44 13.43 24.76
CA LEU A 451 20.48 14.91 24.76
C LEU A 451 21.89 15.46 25.00
N MET A 452 22.71 14.79 25.80
CA MET A 452 24.11 15.17 26.04
C MET A 452 25.01 15.04 24.80
N GLN A 453 24.61 14.24 23.80
CA GLN A 453 25.33 14.12 22.53
C GLN A 453 25.12 15.31 21.57
N LEU A 454 24.22 16.24 21.91
CA LEU A 454 24.02 17.48 21.15
C LEU A 454 25.18 18.46 21.41
N ASN A 455 25.58 19.23 20.40
CA ASN A 455 26.61 20.25 20.57
C ASN A 455 26.09 21.39 21.46
N ASP A 456 26.97 22.00 22.25
CA ASP A 456 26.64 23.10 23.18
C ASP A 456 25.61 22.78 24.28
N MET A 457 25.29 21.50 24.48
CA MET A 457 24.54 21.01 25.64
C MET A 457 25.46 20.78 26.84
N THR A 458 25.05 21.28 28.00
CA THR A 458 25.72 21.05 29.29
C THR A 458 24.78 20.31 30.23
N SER A 459 25.34 19.51 31.14
CA SER A 459 24.58 18.80 32.17
C SER A 459 23.68 19.76 32.97
N THR A 460 24.16 20.97 33.25
CA THR A 460 23.40 22.01 33.95
C THR A 460 22.13 22.45 33.19
N LYS A 461 22.21 22.69 31.87
CA LYS A 461 21.06 23.08 31.04
C LYS A 461 19.98 22.00 31.03
N ILE A 462 20.40 20.73 30.95
CA ILE A 462 19.46 19.60 30.96
C ILE A 462 18.81 19.46 32.33
N GLN A 463 19.57 19.60 33.43
CA GLN A 463 19.03 19.56 34.79
C GLN A 463 18.06 20.71 35.08
N GLU A 464 18.32 21.92 34.58
CA GLU A 464 17.38 23.04 34.67
C GLU A 464 16.07 22.73 33.92
N MET A 465 16.17 22.15 32.72
CA MET A 465 15.02 21.69 31.96
C MET A 465 14.27 20.58 32.70
N GLU A 466 14.95 19.58 33.27
CA GLU A 466 14.34 18.52 34.07
C GLU A 466 13.55 19.08 35.26
N ASN A 467 14.14 20.04 35.99
CA ASN A 467 13.47 20.71 37.10
C ASN A 467 12.21 21.45 36.64
N GLU A 468 12.24 22.15 35.51
CA GLU A 468 11.04 22.79 34.94
C GLU A 468 10.01 21.72 34.50
N LEU A 469 10.47 20.66 33.83
CA LEU A 469 9.65 19.63 33.22
C LEU A 469 8.88 18.79 34.25
N PHE A 470 9.56 18.29 35.30
CA PHE A 470 8.94 17.42 36.30
C PHE A 470 8.09 18.17 37.33
N ASN A 471 8.35 19.46 37.54
CA ASN A 471 7.52 20.30 38.42
C ASN A 471 6.25 20.85 37.73
N CYS A 472 6.18 20.79 36.39
CA CYS A 472 5.01 21.23 35.66
C CYS A 472 3.88 20.20 35.69
N THR A 473 2.67 20.65 35.97
CA THR A 473 1.46 19.79 35.99
C THR A 473 0.72 19.73 34.66
N THR A 474 0.94 20.70 33.76
CA THR A 474 0.25 20.76 32.46
C THR A 474 1.14 20.31 31.31
N VAL A 475 0.56 19.55 30.37
CA VAL A 475 1.27 19.09 29.15
C VAL A 475 1.86 20.26 28.35
N LYS A 476 1.14 21.38 28.27
CA LYS A 476 1.62 22.57 27.55
C LYS A 476 2.90 23.16 28.17
N ASN A 477 2.97 23.24 29.49
CA ASN A 477 4.16 23.79 30.16
C ASN A 477 5.34 22.80 30.09
N GLN A 478 5.06 21.50 30.13
CA GLN A 478 6.08 20.46 29.93
C GLN A 478 6.69 20.52 28.53
N GLN A 479 5.85 20.63 27.49
CA GLN A 479 6.31 20.85 26.11
C GLN A 479 7.07 22.17 25.95
N TYR A 480 6.68 23.21 26.70
CA TYR A 480 7.39 24.50 26.70
C TYR A 480 8.81 24.38 27.27
N ALA A 481 9.02 23.64 28.36
CA ALA A 481 10.35 23.41 28.94
C ALA A 481 11.31 22.76 27.92
N ILE A 482 10.85 21.71 27.23
CA ILE A 482 11.60 21.07 26.14
C ILE A 482 11.83 22.04 24.98
N ARG A 483 10.79 22.76 24.53
CA ARG A 483 10.94 23.73 23.43
C ARG A 483 11.93 24.86 23.77
N LYS A 484 11.96 25.32 25.03
CA LYS A 484 12.89 26.34 25.52
C LYS A 484 14.34 25.84 25.44
N LEU A 485 14.58 24.58 25.82
CA LEU A 485 15.89 23.94 25.69
C LEU A 485 16.32 23.80 24.22
N LEU A 486 15.40 23.43 23.33
CA LEU A 486 15.67 23.15 21.91
C LEU A 486 15.53 24.38 21.00
N ASN A 487 15.41 25.58 21.54
CA ASN A 487 15.09 26.78 20.75
C ASN A 487 16.16 27.07 19.68
N ASP A 488 17.43 26.79 20.00
CA ASP A 488 18.58 27.03 19.13
C ASP A 488 18.73 25.95 18.03
N ILE A 489 17.98 24.84 18.12
CA ILE A 489 17.99 23.71 17.19
C ILE A 489 16.80 23.78 16.22
N LYS A 490 15.90 24.74 16.40
CA LYS A 490 14.66 24.76 15.63
C LYS A 490 14.95 25.05 14.15
N GLY A 491 14.55 24.14 13.26
CA GLY A 491 14.59 24.38 11.81
C GLY A 491 13.83 25.64 11.43
N VAL A 492 14.48 26.58 10.74
CA VAL A 492 13.91 27.86 10.27
C VAL A 492 13.76 27.86 8.75
N SER A 493 12.77 28.59 8.24
CA SER A 493 12.35 28.48 6.84
C SER A 493 13.36 29.14 5.90
N ILE A 494 13.41 28.73 4.63
CA ILE A 494 14.29 29.32 3.61
C ILE A 494 14.10 30.86 3.52
N SER A 495 12.87 31.35 3.66
CA SER A 495 12.56 32.79 3.68
C SER A 495 13.10 33.53 4.91
N GLN A 496 13.31 32.83 6.04
CA GLN A 496 13.95 33.37 7.24
C GLN A 496 15.48 33.23 7.18
N LEU A 497 16.00 32.19 6.52
CA LEU A 497 17.43 31.96 6.30
C LEU A 497 18.08 33.09 5.49
N HIS A 498 17.38 33.63 4.48
CA HIS A 498 17.90 34.76 3.68
C HIS A 498 18.05 36.06 4.47
N LYS A 499 17.40 36.22 5.63
CA LYS A 499 17.50 37.42 6.47
C LYS A 499 18.61 37.36 7.52
N ASN A 500 19.05 36.16 7.93
CA ASN A 500 19.88 35.95 9.12
C ASN A 500 21.21 35.19 8.80
N LYS A 501 21.93 35.62 7.75
CA LYS A 501 23.15 34.94 7.25
C LYS A 501 24.34 34.90 8.22
N GLU A 502 24.35 35.70 9.29
CA GLU A 502 25.48 35.78 10.24
C GLU A 502 25.38 34.82 11.44
N SER A 503 24.26 34.10 11.60
CA SER A 503 23.94 33.37 12.84
C SER A 503 24.37 31.90 12.89
N TYR A 504 24.85 31.31 11.78
CA TYR A 504 25.15 29.88 11.72
C TYR A 504 26.63 29.58 12.01
N LYS A 505 26.98 29.55 13.29
CA LYS A 505 28.26 28.99 13.76
C LYS A 505 28.03 27.56 14.27
N LYS A 506 28.48 26.59 13.46
CA LYS A 506 28.51 25.12 13.67
C LYS A 506 27.13 24.42 13.72
N PRO A 507 27.01 23.20 13.16
CA PRO A 507 25.79 22.40 13.30
C PRO A 507 25.59 22.05 14.77
N PHE A 508 24.38 22.24 15.30
CA PHE A 508 24.05 21.92 16.69
C PHE A 508 23.96 20.40 16.94
N LEU A 509 23.66 19.61 15.90
CA LEU A 509 23.74 18.16 15.94
C LEU A 509 25.20 17.70 15.79
N SER A 510 25.63 16.71 16.57
CA SER A 510 26.94 16.09 16.40
C SER A 510 27.03 15.34 15.06
N GLN A 511 28.23 15.17 14.52
CA GLN A 511 28.43 14.43 13.26
C GLN A 511 27.92 12.98 13.36
N GLU A 512 28.05 12.35 14.53
CA GLU A 512 27.47 11.04 14.82
C GLU A 512 25.95 11.05 14.78
N MET A 513 25.32 12.17 15.15
CA MET A 513 23.89 12.33 15.05
C MET A 513 23.40 12.42 13.59
N LEU A 514 24.19 13.03 12.72
CA LEU A 514 23.84 13.22 11.31
C LEU A 514 24.00 11.97 10.44
N LEU A 515 24.77 10.97 10.90
CA LEU A 515 24.94 9.70 10.21
C LEU A 515 23.69 8.80 10.40
N ARG A 516 22.99 8.49 9.30
CA ARG A 516 21.94 7.45 9.30
C ARG A 516 22.60 6.08 9.53
N THR A 517 22.09 5.32 10.49
CA THR A 517 22.65 4.02 10.89
C THR A 517 22.35 2.88 9.90
N GLY A 518 21.63 3.13 8.81
CA GLY A 518 21.21 2.11 7.83
C GLY A 518 22.12 1.88 6.62
N SER A 519 23.17 2.68 6.43
CA SER A 519 23.78 2.87 5.10
C SER A 519 25.13 2.17 4.86
N LYS A 520 25.33 0.91 5.28
CA LYS A 520 26.46 0.11 4.78
C LYS A 520 26.08 -1.33 4.44
N ASP A 521 26.28 -1.65 3.15
CA ASP A 521 26.53 -2.98 2.57
C ASP A 521 25.41 -4.01 2.58
N ILE A 522 24.41 -3.87 1.69
CA ILE A 522 23.65 -5.05 1.16
C ILE A 522 23.29 -4.90 -0.35
N LEU A 523 23.61 -3.79 -1.03
CA LEU A 523 23.33 -3.64 -2.48
C LEU A 523 24.44 -4.19 -3.40
N SER A 524 25.51 -4.78 -2.85
CA SER A 524 26.55 -5.42 -3.66
C SER A 524 26.22 -6.84 -4.13
N ASN A 525 25.10 -7.42 -3.66
CA ASN A 525 24.62 -8.69 -4.19
C ASN A 525 23.45 -8.42 -5.13
N ASN A 526 23.72 -8.60 -6.44
CA ASN A 526 22.79 -8.54 -7.57
C ASN A 526 21.69 -9.62 -7.52
N GLU A 527 21.02 -9.79 -6.38
CA GLU A 527 19.81 -10.58 -6.27
C GLU A 527 18.63 -9.61 -6.20
N GLU A 528 18.07 -9.29 -7.36
CA GLU A 528 16.74 -8.70 -7.48
C GLU A 528 15.71 -9.69 -6.92
N THR A 529 15.58 -9.69 -5.61
CA THR A 529 14.66 -10.55 -4.89
C THR A 529 13.26 -9.94 -4.94
N GLY A 530 12.47 -10.42 -5.90
CA GLY A 530 11.04 -10.13 -5.95
C GLY A 530 10.28 -10.71 -4.75
N ILE A 531 9.00 -10.34 -4.64
CA ILE A 531 8.04 -10.84 -3.62
C ILE A 531 7.97 -12.39 -3.61
N SER A 532 8.41 -13.06 -4.68
CA SER A 532 8.55 -14.51 -4.76
C SER A 532 9.38 -15.12 -3.60
N ASN A 533 10.37 -14.40 -3.07
CA ASN A 533 11.17 -14.91 -1.94
C ASN A 533 10.43 -14.87 -0.60
N LEU A 534 9.35 -14.08 -0.46
CA LEU A 534 8.47 -14.13 0.72
C LEU A 534 7.69 -15.44 0.81
N PHE A 535 7.55 -16.18 -0.30
CA PHE A 535 6.73 -17.38 -0.43
C PHE A 535 7.51 -18.61 -0.92
N GLY A 536 8.83 -18.51 -1.10
CA GLY A 536 9.65 -19.50 -1.82
C GLY A 536 10.06 -20.74 -1.03
N ASN A 537 9.95 -20.75 0.30
CA ASN A 537 10.45 -21.85 1.15
C ASN A 537 9.33 -22.40 2.06
N TYR A 538 8.28 -22.96 1.47
CA TYR A 538 7.20 -23.59 2.23
C TYR A 538 6.83 -24.98 1.67
N ASP A 539 7.86 -25.77 1.37
CA ASP A 539 7.75 -27.24 1.34
C ASP A 539 8.51 -27.78 2.55
N GLU A 540 7.89 -27.70 3.74
CA GLU A 540 8.10 -28.60 4.90
C GLU A 540 7.01 -28.38 5.96
#